data_AF-A0A2S5R1T4-F1
#
_entry.id   AF-A0A2S5R1T4-F1
#
_cell.length_a   1.000
_cell.length_b   1.000
_cell.length_c   1.000
_cell.angle_alpha   90.00
_cell.angle_beta   90.00
_cell.angle_gamma   90.00
#
_symmetry.space_group_name_H-M   'P 1'
#
loop_
_entity.id
_entity.type
_entity.pdbx_description
1 polymer ?
#
loop_
_entity_poly.entity_id
_entity_poly.type
_entity_poly.pdbx_seq_one_letter_code
_entity_poly.pdbx_strand_id
1 'polypeptide(L)'
;MSEHPTMLINGVEVPLIVRPHENSSYQPINLPRIEDHYGGKFIGDFCTKHSRGGWNETPVAVFYHPNPDTSQGHTHYFGIFVQDGHLYITNAISVTEEPITGIVADNGEVIFSRYRHDYVTSYDDSVFIDGGRDYVRCNNPDRLVQLQIVDDKVTIVSTIPTTINKELDAEQVLSKLID
;
A
#
# COMPACT_ATOMS: atom_id res chain seq x y z
N MET A 1 21.03 -2.39 9.59
CA MET A 1 20.39 -3.16 8.51
C MET A 1 18.96 -3.34 8.95
N SER A 2 18.01 -2.65 8.30
CA SER A 2 16.58 -2.77 8.59
C SER A 2 16.11 -4.07 7.96
N GLU A 3 15.63 -5.03 8.74
CA GLU A 3 14.98 -6.21 8.18
C GLU A 3 13.72 -5.76 7.43
N HIS A 4 13.59 -6.13 6.16
CA HIS A 4 12.38 -5.85 5.40
C HIS A 4 11.23 -6.65 6.05
N PRO A 5 10.05 -6.04 6.26
CA PRO A 5 8.90 -6.79 6.77
C PRO A 5 8.64 -8.01 5.88
N THR A 6 8.36 -9.15 6.49
CA THR A 6 7.99 -10.39 5.81
C THR A 6 6.51 -10.68 6.03
N MET A 7 5.92 -11.46 5.13
CA MET A 7 4.58 -12.00 5.27
C MET A 7 4.61 -13.51 5.12
N LEU A 8 3.71 -14.22 5.80
CA LEU A 8 3.50 -15.65 5.59
C LEU A 8 2.47 -15.88 4.49
N ILE A 9 2.90 -16.37 3.32
CA ILE A 9 2.00 -16.94 2.30
C ILE A 9 2.06 -18.47 2.44
N ASN A 10 0.95 -19.11 2.83
CA ASN A 10 0.88 -20.56 3.07
C ASN A 10 1.96 -21.09 4.02
N GLY A 11 2.38 -20.29 5.01
CA GLY A 11 3.44 -20.65 5.95
C GLY A 11 4.88 -20.39 5.46
N VAL A 12 5.04 -19.79 4.29
CA VAL A 12 6.34 -19.34 3.75
C VAL A 12 6.51 -17.85 4.01
N GLU A 13 7.59 -17.47 4.68
CA GLU A 13 7.99 -16.07 4.78
C GLU A 13 8.43 -15.56 3.41
N VAL A 14 7.60 -14.74 2.81
CA VAL A 14 7.93 -13.94 1.63
C VAL A 14 8.30 -12.53 2.09
N PRO A 15 9.36 -11.93 1.52
CA PRO A 15 9.64 -10.52 1.72
C PRO A 15 8.42 -9.72 1.28
N LEU A 16 7.85 -8.93 2.18
CA LEU A 16 6.79 -7.99 1.84
C LEU A 16 7.46 -6.79 1.14
N ILE A 17 7.82 -6.98 -0.13
CA ILE A 17 8.18 -5.85 -1.00
C ILE A 17 6.86 -5.24 -1.44
N VAL A 18 6.25 -4.49 -0.53
CA VAL A 18 5.14 -3.59 -0.85
C VAL A 18 5.78 -2.30 -1.36
N ARG A 19 5.93 -2.19 -2.69
CA ARG A 19 6.32 -0.93 -3.31
C ARG A 19 5.23 0.11 -3.00
N PRO A 20 5.62 1.29 -2.50
CA PRO A 20 6.26 2.25 -3.38
C PRO A 20 7.41 2.99 -2.68
N HIS A 21 8.65 2.73 -3.10
CA HIS A 21 9.87 3.42 -2.68
C HIS A 21 10.26 3.26 -1.21
N GLU A 22 11.17 2.32 -0.95
CA GLU A 22 11.90 2.26 0.31
C GLU A 22 12.60 3.62 0.56
N ASN A 23 12.22 4.30 1.64
CA ASN A 23 12.83 5.53 2.16
C ASN A 23 12.69 6.80 1.31
N SER A 24 11.75 6.87 0.37
CA SER A 24 11.38 8.16 -0.25
C SER A 24 9.88 8.27 -0.47
N SER A 25 9.32 9.45 -0.23
CA SER A 25 7.94 9.75 -0.61
C SER A 25 7.84 10.06 -2.11
N TYR A 26 6.67 9.84 -2.67
CA TYR A 26 6.22 10.36 -3.96
C TYR A 26 6.46 11.88 -4.08
N GLN A 27 6.31 12.60 -2.97
CA GLN A 27 6.53 14.03 -2.92
C GLN A 27 7.92 14.36 -2.38
N PRO A 28 8.48 15.55 -2.70
CA PRO A 28 9.83 15.94 -2.30
C PRO A 28 9.89 16.33 -0.80
N ILE A 29 9.62 15.37 0.08
CA ILE A 29 9.56 15.52 1.53
C ILE A 29 10.82 14.92 2.16
N ASN A 30 11.38 15.61 3.15
CA ASN A 30 12.47 15.09 3.96
C ASN A 30 11.90 14.22 5.09
N LEU A 31 11.77 12.91 4.84
CA LEU A 31 11.16 11.97 5.78
C LEU A 31 11.84 12.00 7.16
N PRO A 32 13.19 11.88 7.30
CA PRO A 32 13.83 11.89 8.62
C PRO A 32 13.51 13.14 9.45
N ARG A 33 13.41 14.30 8.80
CA ARG A 33 13.05 15.56 9.48
C ARG A 33 11.60 15.56 9.96
N ILE A 34 10.68 14.97 9.21
CA ILE A 34 9.27 14.85 9.62
C ILE A 34 9.15 13.87 10.77
N GLU A 35 9.79 12.70 10.70
CA GLU A 35 9.76 11.69 11.76
C GLU A 35 10.33 12.25 13.07
N ASP A 36 11.47 12.95 13.01
CA ASP A 36 12.10 13.61 14.18
C ASP A 36 11.20 14.72 14.77
N HIS A 37 10.58 15.53 13.92
CA HIS A 37 9.79 16.67 14.39
C HIS A 37 8.41 16.28 14.94
N TYR A 38 7.74 15.30 14.32
CA TYR A 38 6.36 14.93 14.65
C TYR A 38 6.22 13.59 15.39
N GLY A 39 7.30 12.81 15.55
CA GLY A 39 7.29 11.57 16.33
C GLY A 39 6.55 10.39 15.70
N GLY A 40 6.25 10.45 14.40
CA GLY A 40 5.61 9.37 13.64
C GLY A 40 6.59 8.62 12.74
N LYS A 41 6.24 7.38 12.38
CA LYS A 41 6.98 6.55 11.42
C LYS A 41 6.34 6.61 10.04
N PHE A 42 7.11 6.87 8.99
CA PHE A 42 6.60 6.81 7.61
C PHE A 42 6.19 5.38 7.25
N ILE A 43 4.98 5.22 6.71
CA ILE A 43 4.44 3.90 6.32
C ILE A 43 4.18 3.76 4.82
N GLY A 44 4.26 4.86 4.06
CA GLY A 44 4.07 4.87 2.61
C GLY A 44 3.25 6.06 2.12
N ASP A 45 3.16 6.18 0.79
CA ASP A 45 2.30 7.18 0.15
C ASP A 45 0.94 6.58 -0.20
N PHE A 46 -0.13 7.23 0.24
CA PHE A 46 -1.51 6.76 0.00
C PHE A 46 -2.43 7.93 -0.32
N CYS A 47 -3.42 7.69 -1.18
CA CYS A 47 -4.53 8.63 -1.29
C CYS A 47 -5.38 8.61 0.00
N THR A 48 -5.84 9.80 0.38
CA THR A 48 -6.78 10.02 1.48
C THR A 48 -8.13 10.44 0.93
N LYS A 49 -9.20 10.33 1.72
CA LYS A 49 -10.50 10.90 1.36
C LYS A 49 -10.49 12.42 1.51
N HIS A 50 -11.07 13.13 0.54
CA HIS A 50 -11.36 14.55 0.66
C HIS A 50 -12.68 14.80 1.39
N SER A 51 -12.96 16.04 1.77
CA SER A 51 -14.16 16.43 2.56
C SER A 51 -15.51 16.06 1.94
N ARG A 52 -15.57 15.79 0.63
CA ARG A 52 -16.77 15.29 -0.08
C ARG A 52 -16.90 13.76 -0.13
N GLY A 53 -16.02 13.01 0.55
CA GLY A 53 -16.09 11.54 0.68
C GLY A 53 -15.39 10.70 -0.39
N GLY A 54 -14.99 11.29 -1.52
CA GLY A 54 -14.18 10.64 -2.56
C GLY A 54 -12.67 10.64 -2.25
N TRP A 55 -11.92 9.85 -3.02
CA TRP A 55 -10.47 9.71 -2.89
C TRP A 55 -9.72 10.83 -3.63
N ASN A 56 -8.63 11.32 -3.02
CA ASN A 56 -7.77 12.33 -3.65
C ASN A 56 -6.97 11.74 -4.83
N GLU A 57 -6.76 12.56 -5.86
CA GLU A 57 -5.99 12.20 -7.07
C GLU A 57 -4.47 12.36 -6.91
N THR A 58 -4.00 12.72 -5.72
CA THR A 58 -2.58 12.81 -5.36
C THR A 58 -2.38 12.14 -4.02
N PRO A 59 -1.36 11.28 -3.86
CA PRO A 59 -1.11 10.62 -2.58
C PRO A 59 -0.42 11.58 -1.63
N VAL A 60 -0.53 11.32 -0.33
CA VAL A 60 0.20 12.01 0.73
C VAL A 60 1.17 11.05 1.39
N ALA A 61 2.28 11.55 1.93
CA ALA A 61 3.18 10.75 2.75
C ALA A 61 2.51 10.48 4.10
N VAL A 62 2.16 9.22 4.38
CA VAL A 62 1.43 8.86 5.60
C VAL A 62 2.40 8.37 6.67
N PHE A 63 2.14 8.82 7.88
CA PHE A 63 2.90 8.48 9.07
C PHE A 63 1.98 7.89 10.13
N TYR A 64 2.49 6.89 10.85
CA TYR A 64 1.84 6.30 12.01
C TYR A 64 2.48 6.81 13.31
N HIS A 65 1.64 7.24 14.26
CA HIS A 65 2.04 7.63 15.60
C HIS A 65 1.37 6.72 16.64
N PRO A 66 2.11 5.95 17.46
CA PRO A 66 1.51 4.97 18.37
C PRO A 66 0.76 5.59 19.55
N ASN A 67 1.14 6.80 19.98
CA ASN A 67 0.56 7.47 21.16
C ASN A 67 0.14 8.92 20.87
N PRO A 68 -0.79 9.18 19.93
CA PRO A 68 -1.19 10.53 19.55
C PRO A 68 -1.94 11.21 20.70
N ASP A 69 -1.89 12.54 20.78
CA ASP A 69 -2.72 13.30 21.72
C ASP A 69 -4.17 13.35 21.23
N THR A 70 -4.95 12.32 21.56
CA THR A 70 -6.36 12.20 21.17
C THR A 70 -7.25 13.24 21.84
N SER A 71 -6.80 13.89 22.94
CA SER A 71 -7.56 14.97 23.59
C SER A 71 -7.68 16.21 22.69
N GLN A 72 -6.75 16.36 21.73
CA GLN A 72 -6.76 17.40 20.71
C GLN A 72 -7.36 16.93 19.37
N GLY A 73 -7.94 15.73 19.33
CA GLY A 73 -8.53 15.17 18.11
C GLY A 73 -7.53 14.56 17.12
N HIS A 74 -6.27 14.37 17.53
CA HIS A 74 -5.30 13.66 16.71
C HIS A 74 -5.66 12.17 16.60
N THR A 75 -5.35 11.58 15.44
CA THR A 75 -5.47 10.14 15.23
C THR A 75 -4.08 9.51 15.15
N HIS A 76 -4.02 8.19 15.06
CA HIS A 76 -2.77 7.48 14.84
C HIS A 76 -2.14 7.76 13.46
N TYR A 77 -2.88 8.37 12.52
CA TYR A 77 -2.42 8.58 11.15
C TYR A 77 -2.48 10.06 10.77
N PHE A 78 -1.33 10.60 10.34
CA PHE A 78 -1.24 11.92 9.72
C PHE A 78 -0.55 11.83 8.36
N GLY A 79 -0.92 12.73 7.47
CA GLY A 79 -0.36 12.83 6.12
C GLY A 79 0.41 14.13 5.97
N ILE A 80 1.57 14.08 5.33
CA ILE A 80 2.32 15.26 4.88
C ILE A 80 2.24 15.34 3.37
N PHE A 81 1.99 16.54 2.85
CA PHE A 81 2.04 16.77 1.43
C PHE A 81 2.52 18.18 1.06
N VAL A 82 3.01 18.33 -0.17
CA VAL A 82 3.42 19.59 -0.76
C VAL A 82 2.35 20.02 -1.76
N GLN A 83 1.87 21.25 -1.61
CA GLN A 83 0.98 21.89 -2.56
C GLN A 83 1.45 23.33 -2.76
N ASP A 84 1.56 23.78 -4.01
CA ASP A 84 2.01 25.13 -4.35
C ASP A 84 3.33 25.56 -3.68
N GLY A 85 4.25 24.60 -3.50
CA GLY A 85 5.56 24.81 -2.86
C GLY A 85 5.55 24.87 -1.33
N HIS A 86 4.38 24.68 -0.70
CA HIS A 86 4.22 24.70 0.75
C HIS A 86 3.95 23.30 1.28
N LEU A 87 4.51 23.00 2.46
CA LEU A 87 4.30 21.75 3.17
C LEU A 87 3.07 21.86 4.07
N TYR A 88 2.17 20.90 3.95
CA TYR A 88 0.91 20.80 4.68
C TYR A 88 0.85 19.49 5.46
N ILE A 89 0.08 19.52 6.56
CA ILE A 89 -0.29 18.36 7.35
C ILE A 89 -1.80 18.13 7.26
N THR A 90 -2.22 16.88 7.21
CA THR A 90 -3.62 16.47 7.21
C THR A 90 -3.86 15.26 8.10
N ASN A 91 -5.10 15.07 8.52
CA ASN A 91 -5.53 13.79 9.08
C ASN A 91 -5.52 12.73 7.96
N ALA A 92 -4.93 11.56 8.21
CA ALA A 92 -4.83 10.48 7.25
C ALA A 92 -5.59 9.20 7.68
N ILE A 93 -6.48 9.25 8.67
CA ILE A 93 -7.21 8.07 9.17
C ILE A 93 -7.95 7.29 8.08
N SER A 94 -8.43 8.00 7.05
CA SER A 94 -9.19 7.42 5.94
C SER A 94 -8.45 6.32 5.17
N VAL A 95 -7.11 6.26 5.26
CA VAL A 95 -6.31 5.19 4.63
C VAL A 95 -6.62 3.80 5.19
N THR A 96 -7.21 3.74 6.39
CA THR A 96 -7.58 2.50 7.08
C THR A 96 -9.03 2.04 6.81
N GLU A 97 -9.87 2.89 6.20
CA GLU A 97 -11.31 2.64 6.07
C GLU A 97 -11.65 1.53 5.07
N GLU A 98 -10.89 1.44 3.98
CA GLU A 98 -11.13 0.50 2.88
C GLU A 98 -9.84 -0.28 2.54
N PRO A 99 -9.93 -1.54 2.10
CA PRO A 99 -8.77 -2.33 1.66
C PRO A 99 -8.19 -1.90 0.30
N ILE A 100 -6.86 -1.81 0.15
CA ILE A 100 -6.20 -1.48 -1.12
C ILE A 100 -6.19 -2.77 -1.95
N THR A 101 -6.59 -2.70 -3.22
CA THR A 101 -6.31 -3.82 -4.13
C THR A 101 -4.85 -3.79 -4.59
N GLY A 102 -4.11 -4.85 -4.29
CA GLY A 102 -2.76 -5.11 -4.80
C GLY A 102 -2.73 -6.32 -5.74
N ILE A 103 -1.58 -6.56 -6.36
CA ILE A 103 -1.32 -7.72 -7.22
C ILE A 103 0.04 -8.33 -6.89
N VAL A 104 0.10 -9.66 -6.80
CA VAL A 104 1.33 -10.41 -6.46
C VAL A 104 2.08 -10.78 -7.74
N ALA A 105 3.37 -10.44 -7.83
CA ALA A 105 4.30 -10.75 -8.92
C ALA A 105 4.93 -12.16 -8.81
N ASP A 106 5.60 -12.65 -9.85
CA ASP A 106 6.19 -14.01 -9.88
C ASP A 106 7.33 -14.15 -8.86
N ASN A 107 8.07 -13.06 -8.67
CA ASN A 107 9.12 -12.94 -7.65
C ASN A 107 8.59 -12.73 -6.21
N GLY A 108 7.27 -12.71 -6.00
CA GLY A 108 6.64 -12.48 -4.70
C GLY A 108 6.46 -11.01 -4.29
N GLU A 109 6.87 -10.05 -5.11
CA GLU A 109 6.59 -8.62 -4.90
C GLU A 109 5.07 -8.37 -4.91
N VAL A 110 4.60 -7.46 -4.05
CA VAL A 110 3.21 -7.01 -4.08
C VAL A 110 3.18 -5.53 -4.46
N ILE A 111 2.66 -5.22 -5.63
CA ILE A 111 2.48 -3.85 -6.08
C ILE A 111 1.03 -3.41 -5.92
N PHE A 112 0.83 -2.12 -5.71
CA PHE A 112 -0.50 -1.50 -5.69
C PHE A 112 -0.39 -0.06 -6.22
N SER A 113 -1.51 0.48 -6.69
CA SER A 113 -1.60 1.89 -7.08
C SER A 113 -1.87 2.76 -5.85
N ARG A 114 -1.05 3.78 -5.62
CA ARG A 114 -1.16 4.68 -4.47
C ARG A 114 -2.38 5.60 -4.55
N TYR A 115 -2.79 5.93 -5.77
CA TYR A 115 -3.90 6.82 -6.11
C TYR A 115 -4.46 6.48 -7.50
N ARG A 116 -5.51 7.18 -7.92
CA ARG A 116 -6.12 7.01 -9.25
C ARG A 116 -5.11 7.36 -10.36
N HIS A 117 -5.04 6.56 -11.43
CA HIS A 117 -4.09 6.76 -12.54
C HIS A 117 -2.61 6.55 -12.17
N ASP A 118 -2.31 5.86 -11.08
CA ASP A 118 -0.96 5.43 -10.70
C ASP A 118 -0.66 4.04 -11.29
N TYR A 119 -0.18 4.03 -12.53
CA TYR A 119 0.26 2.80 -13.21
C TYR A 119 1.60 2.32 -12.65
N VAL A 120 1.63 1.10 -12.13
CA VAL A 120 2.83 0.46 -11.54
C VAL A 120 3.04 -0.91 -12.18
N THR A 121 4.30 -1.23 -12.48
CA THR A 121 4.76 -2.56 -12.92
C THR A 121 5.69 -3.15 -11.86
N SER A 122 5.65 -4.47 -11.67
CA SER A 122 6.58 -5.20 -10.80
C SER A 122 8.01 -5.16 -11.35
N TYR A 123 9.01 -5.41 -10.51
CA TYR A 123 10.42 -5.46 -10.89
C TYR A 123 10.74 -6.54 -11.93
N ASP A 124 10.00 -7.64 -11.90
CA ASP A 124 10.15 -8.77 -12.82
C ASP A 124 9.26 -8.65 -14.07
N ASP A 125 8.56 -7.54 -14.23
CA ASP A 125 7.62 -7.26 -15.32
C ASP A 125 6.44 -8.28 -15.46
N SER A 126 6.24 -9.16 -14.47
CA SER A 126 5.19 -10.19 -14.51
C SER A 126 3.78 -9.62 -14.33
N VAL A 127 3.63 -8.53 -13.57
CA VAL A 127 2.33 -7.93 -13.25
C VAL A 127 2.34 -6.41 -13.36
N PHE A 128 1.18 -5.83 -13.71
CA PHE A 128 0.92 -4.40 -13.58
C PHE A 128 -0.42 -4.15 -12.89
N ILE A 129 -0.53 -2.97 -12.26
CA ILE A 129 -1.78 -2.47 -11.68
C ILE A 129 -1.92 -0.94 -11.88
N ASP A 130 -3.14 -0.48 -12.10
CA ASP A 130 -3.54 0.93 -12.19
C ASP A 130 -4.92 1.15 -11.55
N GLY A 131 -5.14 2.33 -10.97
CA GLY A 131 -6.46 2.86 -10.61
C GLY A 131 -6.70 3.20 -9.15
N GLY A 132 -5.82 2.77 -8.25
CA GLY A 132 -5.85 3.13 -6.84
C GLY A 132 -7.09 2.58 -6.14
N ARG A 133 -7.86 3.48 -5.50
CA ARG A 133 -9.08 3.14 -4.76
C ARG A 133 -10.36 3.25 -5.60
N ASP A 134 -10.27 3.88 -6.76
CA ASP A 134 -11.43 4.19 -7.61
C ASP A 134 -11.76 3.08 -8.60
N TYR A 135 -10.75 2.37 -9.09
CA TYR A 135 -10.89 1.25 -10.01
C TYR A 135 -9.64 0.37 -9.98
N VAL A 136 -9.73 -0.82 -10.58
CA VAL A 136 -8.60 -1.74 -10.76
C VAL A 136 -8.46 -2.11 -12.22
N ARG A 137 -7.27 -1.88 -12.77
CA ARG A 137 -6.85 -2.35 -14.10
C ARG A 137 -5.54 -3.10 -13.97
N CYS A 138 -5.49 -4.36 -14.41
CA CYS A 138 -4.30 -5.22 -14.32
C CYS A 138 -4.22 -6.23 -15.48
N ASN A 139 -3.09 -6.95 -15.60
CA ASN A 139 -2.92 -8.05 -16.55
C ASN A 139 -3.30 -9.44 -16.01
N ASN A 140 -3.25 -9.66 -14.69
CA ASN A 140 -3.51 -10.98 -14.08
C ASN A 140 -4.49 -10.88 -12.89
N PRO A 141 -5.81 -10.80 -13.15
CA PRO A 141 -6.83 -10.56 -12.12
C PRO A 141 -7.01 -11.71 -11.11
N ASP A 142 -6.48 -12.89 -11.40
CA ASP A 142 -6.40 -14.07 -10.52
C ASP A 142 -5.33 -13.94 -9.42
N ARG A 143 -4.48 -12.92 -9.51
CA ARG A 143 -3.37 -12.67 -8.56
C ARG A 143 -3.64 -11.48 -7.66
N LEU A 144 -4.88 -11.00 -7.63
CA LEU A 144 -5.27 -9.86 -6.82
C LEU A 144 -5.41 -10.23 -5.34
N VAL A 145 -4.93 -9.32 -4.50
CA VAL A 145 -4.98 -9.41 -3.04
C VAL A 145 -5.58 -8.13 -2.46
N GLN A 146 -6.17 -8.22 -1.28
CA GLN A 146 -6.59 -7.06 -0.50
C GLN A 146 -5.54 -6.75 0.56
N LEU A 147 -5.11 -5.50 0.60
CA LEU A 147 -4.17 -4.96 1.57
C LEU A 147 -4.92 -4.07 2.56
N GLN A 148 -4.49 -4.03 3.81
CA GLN A 148 -4.99 -3.13 4.83
C GLN A 148 -3.82 -2.51 5.58
N ILE A 149 -3.96 -1.24 5.94
CA ILE A 149 -3.02 -0.57 6.84
C ILE A 149 -3.44 -0.91 8.28
N VAL A 150 -2.51 -1.52 9.02
CA VAL A 150 -2.68 -1.91 10.42
C VAL A 150 -1.47 -1.40 11.18
N ASP A 151 -1.71 -0.49 12.12
CA ASP A 151 -0.69 0.23 12.86
C ASP A 151 0.35 0.84 11.91
N ASP A 152 1.61 0.38 12.01
CA ASP A 152 2.75 0.87 11.24
C ASP A 152 3.06 0.04 9.97
N LYS A 153 2.11 -0.78 9.51
CA LYS A 153 2.33 -1.77 8.45
C LYS A 153 1.19 -1.85 7.44
N VAL A 154 1.52 -2.26 6.22
CA VAL A 154 0.57 -2.74 5.22
C VAL A 154 0.52 -4.26 5.28
N THR A 155 -0.67 -4.84 5.32
CA THR A 155 -0.88 -6.29 5.52
C THR A 155 -1.84 -6.81 4.47
N ILE A 156 -1.56 -7.96 3.85
CA ILE A 156 -2.55 -8.70 3.06
C ILE A 156 -3.58 -9.29 4.02
N VAL A 157 -4.86 -9.03 3.77
CA VAL A 157 -5.98 -9.50 4.59
C VAL A 157 -6.87 -10.52 3.90
N SER A 158 -6.79 -10.63 2.57
CA SER A 158 -7.42 -11.72 1.80
C SER A 158 -6.88 -11.81 0.38
N THR A 159 -7.06 -12.97 -0.26
CA THR A 159 -7.02 -13.11 -1.72
C THR A 159 -8.39 -12.75 -2.29
N ILE A 160 -8.45 -12.11 -3.46
CA ILE A 160 -9.73 -11.86 -4.14
C ILE A 160 -10.05 -13.09 -4.98
N PRO A 161 -11.09 -13.89 -4.66
CA PRO A 161 -11.47 -15.01 -5.50
C PRO A 161 -12.04 -14.44 -6.80
N THR A 162 -11.33 -14.60 -7.91
CA THR A 162 -11.90 -14.33 -9.22
C THR A 162 -12.80 -15.52 -9.56
N THR A 163 -14.11 -15.31 -9.58
CA THR A 163 -15.04 -16.28 -10.17
C THR A 163 -14.81 -16.33 -11.67
N ILE A 164 -13.77 -17.05 -12.11
CA ILE A 164 -13.64 -17.53 -13.48
C ILE A 164 -13.75 -19.05 -13.39
N ASN A 165 -14.91 -19.57 -13.77
CA ASN A 165 -15.10 -20.99 -13.99
C ASN A 165 -14.05 -21.51 -14.98
N LYS A 166 -13.04 -22.19 -14.47
CA LYS A 166 -12.59 -23.51 -14.91
C LYS A 166 -11.66 -24.07 -13.84
N GLU A 167 -11.98 -25.29 -13.40
CA GLU A 167 -11.19 -26.13 -12.51
C GLU A 167 -9.70 -26.00 -12.83
N LEU A 168 -8.96 -25.33 -11.95
CA LEU A 168 -7.51 -25.41 -11.85
C LEU A 168 -7.26 -25.79 -10.40
N ASP A 169 -7.07 -27.10 -10.24
CA ASP A 169 -6.81 -27.77 -8.97
C ASP A 169 -5.53 -27.20 -8.34
N ALA A 170 -5.54 -27.04 -7.01
CA ALA A 170 -4.47 -26.39 -6.25
C ALA A 170 -3.09 -27.06 -6.44
N GLU A 171 -3.06 -28.32 -6.90
CA GLU A 171 -1.83 -29.03 -7.25
C GLU A 171 -1.14 -28.49 -8.52
N GLN A 172 -1.88 -27.91 -9.48
CA GLN A 172 -1.30 -27.42 -10.74
C GLN A 172 -0.58 -26.07 -10.61
N VAL A 173 -0.87 -25.32 -9.55
CA VAL A 173 -0.15 -24.07 -9.21
C VAL A 173 1.15 -24.41 -8.49
N LEU A 174 1.14 -25.42 -7.62
CA LEU A 174 2.33 -25.89 -6.90
C LEU A 174 3.41 -26.45 -7.82
N SER A 175 3.05 -27.11 -8.92
CA SER A 175 4.02 -27.67 -9.85
C SER A 175 4.75 -26.64 -10.70
N LYS A 176 4.30 -25.37 -10.75
CA LYS A 176 4.92 -24.29 -11.54
C LYS A 176 5.86 -23.39 -10.74
N LEU A 177 5.96 -23.60 -9.43
CA LEU A 177 6.83 -22.83 -8.53
C LEU A 177 8.12 -23.60 -8.16
N ILE A 178 8.34 -24.79 -8.71
CA ILE A 178 9.45 -25.70 -8.36
C ILE A 178 10.35 -26.02 -9.57
N ASP A 179 10.18 -25.34 -10.71
CA ASP A 179 11.09 -25.43 -11.87
C ASP A 179 11.92 -24.16 -12.07
#